data_AF-A0A9D4B8X1-F1
#
_entry.id   AF-A0A9D4B8X1-F1
#
_cell.length_a   1.000
_cell.length_b   1.000
_cell.length_c   1.000
_cell.angle_alpha   90.00
_cell.angle_beta   90.00
_cell.angle_gamma   90.00
#
_symmetry.space_group_name_H-M   'P 1'
#
loop_
_entity.id
_entity.type
_entity.pdbx_description
1 polymer ?
#
loop_
_entity_poly.entity_id
_entity_poly.type
_entity_poly.pdbx_seq_one_letter_code
_entity_poly.pdbx_strand_id
1 'polypeptide(L)'
;SRLDDVRAPRAASMEEAAAGSGGGSPALGLALGELLGDECYADFLREDFDVKTYTSQSIHQAVIAEQLAKLAQGISQLDKELHLQVVARHEDLLAQATGIGSLEGVLQMMQTRISALQSTVDRIRAKIVDPYNKIVSRTAQLAKLQAACDLLRRIIRILYLSKRLQGQLQGGSREITKAAQSLNELDYLSQGIDLSGIEVIENDLLFIARARLEVENQAKRLLEQGVETQNPTQVGTALQVFHNLGTLKDTISNVVDGYCASLEENINSALDIKVLTQPSQTVTRGTVLACYLIYSITVSGHLAELHCAQSCGRKMLRILRNSS
;
A
#
# COMPACT_ATOMS: atom_id res chain seq x y z
N SER A 1 -14.13 29.58 16.37
CA SER A 1 -14.51 30.98 16.57
C SER A 1 -13.38 31.89 16.12
N ARG A 2 -13.70 32.88 15.27
CA ARG A 2 -12.81 33.82 14.55
C ARG A 2 -12.14 33.28 13.27
N LEU A 3 -13.00 33.04 12.29
CA LEU A 3 -12.68 33.13 10.87
C LEU A 3 -13.75 34.06 10.27
N ASP A 4 -13.50 35.36 10.32
CA ASP A 4 -14.26 36.36 9.56
C ASP A 4 -13.35 37.56 9.28
N ASP A 5 -13.56 38.15 8.11
CA ASP A 5 -12.90 39.33 7.52
C ASP A 5 -11.50 39.15 6.89
N VAL A 6 -11.43 38.32 5.84
CA VAL A 6 -10.59 38.66 4.69
C VAL A 6 -11.50 39.37 3.67
N ARG A 7 -11.62 40.68 3.85
CA ARG A 7 -12.34 41.56 2.91
C ARG A 7 -11.57 41.59 1.59
N ALA A 8 -12.06 40.84 0.60
CA ALA A 8 -11.60 40.93 -0.77
C ALA A 8 -11.62 42.41 -1.23
N PRO A 9 -10.59 42.90 -1.94
CA PRO A 9 -10.65 44.22 -2.52
C PRO A 9 -11.80 44.22 -3.53
N ARG A 10 -12.76 45.14 -3.32
CA ARG A 10 -13.82 45.45 -4.27
C ARG A 10 -13.20 45.54 -5.66
N ALA A 11 -13.61 44.65 -6.56
CA ALA A 11 -13.43 44.85 -7.99
C ALA A 11 -14.14 46.15 -8.34
N ALA A 12 -13.38 47.24 -8.40
CA ALA A 12 -13.83 48.45 -9.07
C ALA A 12 -14.02 48.05 -10.53
N SER A 13 -15.29 48.00 -10.94
CA SER A 13 -15.74 47.93 -12.32
C SER A 13 -14.95 48.94 -13.16
N MET A 14 -13.93 48.45 -13.86
CA MET A 14 -13.28 49.15 -14.98
C MET A 14 -14.17 49.02 -16.22
N GLU A 15 -15.40 49.51 -16.11
CA GLU A 15 -16.34 49.59 -17.23
C GLU A 15 -16.74 51.06 -17.44
N GLU A 16 -15.75 51.95 -17.51
CA GLU A 16 -15.93 53.31 -18.01
C GLU A 16 -14.57 53.98 -18.31
N ALA A 17 -13.82 53.44 -19.28
CA ALA A 17 -12.64 54.13 -19.82
C ALA A 17 -12.34 53.76 -21.29
N ALA A 18 -13.33 53.23 -22.02
CA ALA A 18 -13.23 52.98 -23.46
C ALA A 18 -14.02 54.00 -24.29
N ALA A 19 -14.20 55.21 -23.75
CA ALA A 19 -14.64 56.39 -24.49
C ALA A 19 -13.52 57.44 -24.48
N GLY A 20 -12.28 57.00 -24.72
CA GLY A 20 -11.20 57.87 -25.15
C GLY A 20 -11.49 58.30 -26.57
N SER A 21 -12.28 59.37 -26.67
CA SER A 21 -12.56 60.14 -27.85
C SER A 21 -11.35 60.14 -28.79
N GLY A 22 -11.47 59.45 -29.92
CA GLY A 22 -10.65 59.72 -31.11
C GLY A 22 -11.04 61.09 -31.65
N GLY A 23 -10.79 62.14 -30.86
CA GLY A 23 -11.00 63.54 -31.20
C GLY A 23 -9.90 64.03 -32.12
N GLY A 24 -9.53 63.24 -33.13
CA GLY A 24 -8.87 63.82 -34.29
C GLY A 24 -9.93 64.63 -35.01
N SER A 25 -9.98 65.94 -34.78
CA SER A 25 -10.84 66.85 -35.56
C SER A 25 -10.69 66.49 -37.06
N PRO A 26 -11.74 65.95 -37.72
CA PRO A 26 -11.65 65.56 -39.13
C PRO A 26 -11.32 66.76 -40.04
N ALA A 27 -11.55 67.97 -39.53
CA ALA A 27 -11.22 69.24 -40.16
C ALA A 27 -9.72 69.48 -40.42
N LEU A 28 -8.81 68.85 -39.67
CA LEU A 28 -7.36 69.13 -39.76
C LEU A 28 -6.62 68.18 -40.70
N GLY A 29 -7.03 66.91 -40.78
CA GLY A 29 -6.58 66.00 -41.84
C GLY A 29 -7.00 66.47 -43.24
N LEU A 30 -8.12 67.19 -43.31
CA LEU A 30 -8.56 67.92 -44.50
C LEU A 30 -7.61 69.09 -44.84
N ALA A 31 -7.16 69.88 -43.85
CA ALA A 31 -6.28 71.03 -44.08
C ALA A 31 -4.87 70.65 -44.59
N LEU A 32 -4.27 69.57 -44.07
CA LEU A 32 -2.99 69.07 -44.58
C LEU A 32 -3.15 68.43 -45.97
N GLY A 33 -4.28 67.75 -46.21
CA GLY A 33 -4.63 67.23 -47.54
C GLY A 33 -4.88 68.33 -48.57
N GLU A 34 -5.47 69.45 -48.17
CA GLU A 34 -5.64 70.66 -49.00
C GLU A 34 -4.29 71.33 -49.31
N LEU A 35 -3.37 71.40 -48.36
CA LEU A 35 -2.02 71.93 -48.58
C LEU A 35 -1.20 71.05 -49.53
N LEU A 36 -1.23 69.74 -49.33
CA LEU A 36 -0.52 68.77 -50.19
C LEU A 36 -1.19 68.57 -51.56
N GLY A 37 -2.44 69.03 -51.72
CA GLY A 37 -3.19 69.01 -52.96
C GLY A 37 -3.00 70.26 -53.83
N ASP A 38 -2.30 71.28 -53.35
CA ASP A 38 -2.00 72.49 -54.13
C ASP A 38 -0.99 72.15 -55.25
N GLU A 39 -1.34 72.48 -56.50
CA GLU A 39 -0.52 72.20 -57.69
C GLU A 39 0.90 72.79 -57.58
N CYS A 40 1.08 73.86 -56.78
CA CYS A 40 2.40 74.45 -56.57
C CYS A 40 3.37 73.59 -55.73
N TYR A 41 2.88 72.62 -54.97
CA TYR A 41 3.70 71.69 -54.18
C TYR A 41 3.84 70.30 -54.83
N ALA A 42 3.07 70.01 -55.89
CA ALA A 42 3.05 68.71 -56.57
C ALA A 42 4.44 68.28 -57.10
N ASP A 43 5.24 69.24 -57.60
CA ASP A 43 6.59 68.98 -58.08
C ASP A 43 7.53 68.49 -56.96
N PHE A 44 7.35 68.99 -55.73
CA PHE A 44 8.15 68.60 -54.56
C PHE A 44 7.76 67.22 -54.00
N LEU A 45 6.58 66.70 -54.33
CA LEU A 45 6.07 65.40 -53.88
C LEU A 45 6.47 64.25 -54.82
N ARG A 46 7.10 64.54 -55.97
CA ARG A 46 7.58 63.52 -56.90
C ARG A 46 8.86 62.88 -56.37
N GLU A 47 8.98 61.56 -56.48
CA GLU A 47 10.19 60.82 -56.06
C GLU A 47 11.45 61.24 -56.84
N ASP A 48 11.28 61.78 -58.05
CA ASP A 48 12.37 62.18 -58.97
C ASP A 48 12.70 63.69 -58.92
N PHE A 49 12.32 64.40 -57.86
CA PHE A 49 12.49 65.85 -57.78
C PHE A 49 13.97 66.27 -57.91
N ASP A 50 14.30 66.94 -59.01
CA ASP A 50 15.64 67.50 -59.24
C ASP A 50 15.68 69.01 -58.97
N VAL A 51 16.27 69.35 -57.83
CA VAL A 51 16.50 70.73 -57.37
C VAL A 51 17.18 71.58 -58.45
N LYS A 52 18.13 71.02 -59.21
CA LYS A 52 18.91 71.79 -60.20
C LYS A 52 18.05 72.19 -61.40
N THR A 53 17.27 71.25 -61.92
CA THR A 53 16.36 71.48 -63.04
C THR A 53 15.23 72.43 -62.64
N TYR A 54 14.65 72.26 -61.45
CA TYR A 54 13.61 73.13 -60.90
C TYR A 54 14.10 74.57 -60.66
N THR A 55 15.29 74.73 -60.09
CA THR A 55 15.90 76.05 -59.83
C THR A 55 16.23 76.76 -61.14
N SER A 56 16.78 76.04 -62.13
CA SER A 56 17.08 76.60 -63.46
C SER A 56 15.82 77.10 -64.18
N GLN A 57 14.75 76.31 -64.19
CA GLN A 57 13.45 76.70 -64.76
C GLN A 57 12.83 77.91 -64.04
N SER A 58 12.91 77.95 -62.72
CA SER A 58 12.41 79.07 -61.90
C SER A 58 13.21 80.37 -62.11
N ILE A 59 14.53 80.26 -62.35
CA ILE A 59 15.39 81.40 -62.73
C ILE A 59 15.02 81.91 -64.11
N HIS A 60 14.84 81.02 -65.08
CA HIS A 60 14.50 81.39 -66.46
C HIS A 60 13.14 82.06 -66.59
N GLN A 61 12.16 81.66 -65.77
CA GLN A 61 10.84 82.29 -65.74
C GLN A 61 10.80 83.59 -64.92
N ALA A 62 11.91 83.97 -64.25
CA ALA A 62 12.04 85.13 -63.36
C ALA A 62 11.05 85.13 -62.16
N VAL A 63 10.60 83.95 -61.73
CA VAL A 63 9.58 83.77 -60.66
C VAL A 63 10.21 83.35 -59.32
N ILE A 64 11.55 83.40 -59.19
CA ILE A 64 12.30 82.91 -58.02
C ILE A 64 11.78 83.50 -56.71
N ALA A 65 11.56 84.82 -56.66
CA ALA A 65 11.13 85.49 -55.44
C ALA A 65 9.72 85.04 -55.01
N GLU A 66 8.83 84.79 -55.97
CA GLU A 66 7.47 84.32 -55.72
C GLU A 66 7.46 82.84 -55.30
N GLN A 67 8.26 81.98 -55.95
CA GLN A 67 8.37 80.57 -55.55
C GLN A 67 9.00 80.39 -54.18
N LEU A 68 10.01 81.20 -53.85
CA LEU A 68 10.65 81.18 -52.53
C LEU A 68 9.69 81.72 -51.44
N ALA A 69 8.89 82.73 -51.78
CA ALA A 69 7.82 83.21 -50.90
C ALA A 69 6.73 82.15 -50.67
N LYS A 70 6.30 81.43 -51.71
CA LYS A 70 5.33 80.32 -51.61
C LYS A 70 5.88 79.12 -50.83
N LEU A 71 7.15 78.78 -50.98
CA LEU A 71 7.79 77.73 -50.19
C LEU A 71 7.92 78.14 -48.71
N ALA A 72 8.36 79.37 -48.44
CA ALA A 72 8.42 79.90 -47.08
C ALA A 72 7.04 79.94 -46.41
N GLN A 73 6.01 80.29 -47.17
CA GLN A 73 4.61 80.23 -46.74
C GLN A 73 4.17 78.79 -46.45
N GLY A 74 4.45 77.84 -47.35
CA GLY A 74 4.12 76.43 -47.18
C GLY A 74 4.82 75.79 -45.98
N ILE A 75 6.10 76.09 -45.77
CA ILE A 75 6.86 75.66 -44.57
C ILE A 75 6.21 76.24 -43.31
N SER A 76 5.84 77.52 -43.32
CA SER A 76 5.19 78.15 -42.16
C SER A 76 3.80 77.57 -41.89
N GLN A 77 3.07 77.17 -42.92
CA GLN A 77 1.76 76.51 -42.79
C GLN A 77 1.89 75.07 -42.28
N LEU A 78 2.87 74.32 -42.78
CA LEU A 78 3.18 72.97 -42.30
C LEU A 78 3.65 73.00 -40.85
N ASP A 79 4.51 73.96 -40.49
CA ASP A 79 4.99 74.16 -39.11
C ASP A 79 3.81 74.49 -38.18
N LYS A 80 2.91 75.38 -38.61
CA LYS A 80 1.68 75.69 -37.87
C LYS A 80 0.79 74.48 -37.70
N GLU A 81 0.56 73.69 -38.76
CA GLU A 81 -0.31 72.52 -38.71
C GLU A 81 0.31 71.37 -37.88
N LEU A 82 1.61 71.14 -38.01
CA LEU A 82 2.35 70.20 -37.17
C LEU A 82 2.27 70.62 -35.71
N HIS A 83 2.47 71.90 -35.42
CA HIS A 83 2.33 72.42 -34.06
C HIS A 83 0.91 72.23 -33.53
N LEU A 84 -0.14 72.50 -34.33
CA LEU A 84 -1.53 72.27 -33.93
C LEU A 84 -1.82 70.78 -33.68
N GLN A 85 -1.30 69.86 -34.49
CA GLN A 85 -1.43 68.42 -34.28
C GLN A 85 -0.71 67.95 -33.03
N VAL A 86 0.51 68.43 -32.81
CA VAL A 86 1.28 68.13 -31.61
C VAL A 86 0.53 68.63 -30.38
N VAL A 87 0.08 69.89 -30.38
CA VAL A 87 -0.68 70.49 -29.27
C VAL A 87 -2.00 69.75 -29.03
N ALA A 88 -2.74 69.40 -30.08
CA ALA A 88 -4.03 68.72 -29.98
C ALA A 88 -3.90 67.30 -29.40
N ARG A 89 -2.80 66.58 -29.68
CA ARG A 89 -2.59 65.20 -29.22
C ARG A 89 -1.62 65.07 -28.04
N HIS A 90 -1.00 66.17 -27.58
CA HIS A 90 0.00 66.08 -26.50
C HIS A 90 -0.61 65.60 -25.19
N GLU A 91 -1.83 66.02 -24.88
CA GLU A 91 -2.54 65.60 -23.66
C GLU A 91 -2.81 64.09 -23.68
N ASP A 92 -3.24 63.55 -24.83
CA ASP A 92 -3.46 62.12 -25.01
C ASP A 92 -2.15 61.31 -24.93
N LEU A 93 -1.06 61.80 -25.53
CA LEU A 93 0.25 61.16 -25.47
C LEU A 93 0.83 61.16 -24.05
N LEU A 94 0.66 62.26 -23.30
CA LEU A 94 1.06 62.33 -21.89
C LEU A 94 0.17 61.44 -21.02
N ALA A 95 -1.14 61.38 -21.27
CA ALA A 95 -2.06 60.47 -20.59
C ALA A 95 -1.69 59.00 -20.85
N GLN A 96 -1.31 58.64 -22.09
CA GLN A 96 -0.81 57.31 -22.42
C GLN A 96 0.52 57.01 -21.73
N ALA A 97 1.48 57.95 -21.72
CA ALA A 97 2.77 57.77 -21.06
C ALA A 97 2.62 57.59 -19.54
N THR A 98 1.74 58.38 -18.91
CA THR A 98 1.41 58.23 -17.48
C THR A 98 0.67 56.93 -17.20
N GLY A 99 -0.23 56.51 -18.10
CA GLY A 99 -0.89 55.21 -18.05
C GLY A 99 0.10 54.04 -18.10
N ILE A 100 1.08 54.08 -19.00
CA ILE A 100 2.16 53.08 -19.09
C ILE A 100 2.98 53.05 -17.80
N GLY A 101 3.36 54.20 -17.25
CA GLY A 101 4.08 54.28 -15.99
C GLY A 101 3.29 53.69 -14.80
N SER A 102 1.96 53.90 -14.78
CA SER A 102 1.10 53.29 -13.75
C SER A 102 1.04 51.76 -13.88
N LEU A 103 0.98 51.23 -15.10
CA LEU A 103 0.97 49.79 -15.37
C LEU A 103 2.31 49.15 -15.00
N GLU A 104 3.42 49.82 -15.30
CA GLU A 104 4.76 49.39 -14.89
C GLU A 104 4.85 49.28 -13.35
N GLY A 105 4.28 50.25 -12.62
CA GLY A 105 4.18 50.19 -11.16
C GLY A 105 3.36 48.99 -10.66
N VAL A 106 2.22 48.68 -11.31
CA VAL A 106 1.41 47.50 -10.98
C VAL A 106 2.16 46.21 -11.26
N LEU A 107 2.85 46.11 -12.40
CA LEU A 107 3.66 44.94 -12.78
C LEU A 107 4.81 44.73 -11.79
N GLN A 108 5.49 45.80 -11.38
CA GLN A 108 6.55 45.73 -10.38
C GLN A 108 6.03 45.24 -9.02
N MET A 109 4.86 45.70 -8.61
CA MET A 109 4.20 45.24 -7.39
C MET A 109 3.78 43.76 -7.50
N MET A 110 3.25 43.34 -8.65
CA MET A 110 2.88 41.94 -8.89
C MET A 110 4.10 41.03 -8.85
N GLN A 111 5.20 41.44 -9.50
CA GLN A 111 6.46 40.71 -9.47
C GLN A 111 6.98 40.53 -8.04
N THR A 112 6.98 41.61 -7.25
CA THR A 112 7.40 41.57 -5.84
C THR A 112 6.54 40.58 -5.03
N ARG A 113 5.21 40.59 -5.24
CA ARG A 113 4.29 39.67 -4.57
C ARG A 113 4.50 38.22 -4.98
N ILE A 114 4.74 37.95 -6.27
CA ILE A 114 5.04 36.60 -6.78
C ILE A 114 6.33 36.08 -6.15
N SER A 115 7.38 36.89 -6.07
CA SER A 115 8.64 36.50 -5.42
C SER A 115 8.44 36.21 -3.92
N ALA A 116 7.63 37.00 -3.21
CA ALA A 116 7.30 36.74 -1.82
C ALA A 116 6.50 35.44 -1.63
N LEU A 117 5.58 35.13 -2.55
CA LEU A 117 4.82 33.89 -2.54
C LEU A 117 5.72 32.68 -2.79
N GLN A 118 6.61 32.76 -3.79
CA GLN A 118 7.62 31.73 -4.07
C GLN A 118 8.46 31.43 -2.83
N SER A 119 9.00 32.47 -2.18
CA SER A 119 9.75 32.33 -0.92
C SER A 119 8.93 31.65 0.18
N THR A 120 7.64 31.95 0.28
CA THR A 120 6.74 31.32 1.25
C THR A 120 6.52 29.83 0.94
N VAL A 121 6.34 29.48 -0.34
CA VAL A 121 6.19 28.08 -0.78
C VAL A 121 7.48 27.28 -0.53
N ASP A 122 8.64 27.85 -0.81
CA ASP A 122 9.92 27.20 -0.53
C ASP A 122 10.11 26.97 0.97
N ARG A 123 9.70 27.94 1.80
CA ARG A 123 9.70 27.77 3.25
C ARG A 123 8.73 26.68 3.70
N ILE A 124 7.55 26.57 3.11
CA ILE A 124 6.58 25.49 3.39
C ILE A 124 7.19 24.13 3.01
N ARG A 125 7.81 24.02 1.83
CA ARG A 125 8.50 22.81 1.39
C ARG A 125 9.57 22.39 2.40
N ALA A 126 10.45 23.30 2.77
CA ALA A 126 11.55 23.03 3.70
C ALA A 126 11.08 22.70 5.13
N LYS A 127 9.95 23.29 5.58
CA LYS A 127 9.45 23.12 6.95
C LYS A 127 8.43 21.99 7.11
N ILE A 128 7.79 21.55 6.03
CA ILE A 128 6.71 20.57 6.09
C ILE A 128 7.03 19.34 5.24
N VAL A 129 7.33 19.53 3.95
CA VAL A 129 7.51 18.43 3.00
C VAL A 129 8.78 17.64 3.32
N ASP A 130 9.91 18.31 3.54
CA ASP A 130 11.17 17.61 3.83
C ASP A 130 11.13 16.84 5.16
N PRO A 131 10.62 17.42 6.28
CA PRO A 131 10.44 16.66 7.52
C PRO A 131 9.45 15.51 7.37
N TYR A 132 8.34 15.70 6.63
CA TYR A 132 7.38 14.63 6.37
C TYR A 132 8.05 13.44 5.67
N ASN A 133 8.80 13.68 4.59
CA ASN A 133 9.51 12.63 3.85
C ASN A 133 10.54 11.92 4.75
N LYS A 134 11.25 12.66 5.61
CA LYS A 134 12.16 12.07 6.61
C LYS A 134 11.42 11.18 7.61
N ILE A 135 10.25 11.60 8.09
CA ILE A 135 9.43 10.81 9.02
C ILE A 135 8.96 9.53 8.34
N VAL A 136 8.41 9.61 7.12
CA VAL A 136 7.97 8.43 6.36
C VAL A 136 9.11 7.43 6.18
N SER A 137 10.29 7.89 5.77
CA SER A 137 11.47 7.04 5.63
C SER A 137 11.89 6.39 6.95
N ARG A 138 11.91 7.15 8.05
CA ARG A 138 12.28 6.63 9.37
C ARG A 138 11.25 5.65 9.92
N THR A 139 9.96 5.88 9.71
CA THR A 139 8.90 4.96 10.10
C THR A 139 8.99 3.66 9.31
N ALA A 140 9.29 3.72 8.01
CA ALA A 140 9.53 2.53 7.21
C ALA A 140 10.77 1.75 7.70
N GLN A 141 11.86 2.44 8.05
CA GLN A 141 13.04 1.82 8.65
C GLN A 141 12.72 1.17 10.00
N LEU A 142 11.97 1.86 10.86
CA LEU A 142 11.56 1.34 12.16
C LEU A 142 10.69 0.10 12.02
N ALA A 143 9.72 0.09 11.09
CA ALA A 143 8.88 -1.07 10.83
C ALA A 143 9.70 -2.28 10.37
N LYS A 144 10.69 -2.07 9.48
CA LYS A 144 11.62 -3.14 9.06
C LYS A 144 12.48 -3.64 10.21
N LEU A 145 12.96 -2.75 11.08
CA LEU A 145 13.75 -3.12 12.25
C LEU A 145 12.91 -3.89 13.27
N GLN A 146 11.67 -3.49 13.49
CA GLN A 146 10.73 -4.20 14.36
C GLN A 146 10.46 -5.61 13.84
N ALA A 147 10.16 -5.76 12.55
CA ALA A 147 9.98 -7.07 11.91
C ALA A 147 11.23 -7.95 12.06
N ALA A 148 12.42 -7.38 11.87
CA ALA A 148 13.68 -8.10 12.09
C ALA A 148 13.87 -8.51 13.56
N CYS A 149 13.57 -7.62 14.51
CA CYS A 149 13.62 -7.93 15.94
C CYS A 149 12.62 -9.02 16.33
N ASP A 150 11.41 -9.01 15.78
CA ASP A 150 10.39 -10.03 16.04
C ASP A 150 10.81 -11.39 15.47
N LEU A 151 11.39 -11.40 14.27
CA LEU A 151 12.00 -12.60 13.70
C LEU A 151 13.13 -13.14 14.59
N LEU A 152 14.03 -12.27 15.06
CA LEU A 152 15.11 -12.65 15.99
C LEU A 152 14.57 -13.24 17.30
N ARG A 153 13.55 -12.63 17.90
CA ARG A 153 12.90 -13.16 19.11
C ARG A 153 12.31 -14.54 18.86
N ARG A 154 11.66 -14.74 17.71
CA ARG A 154 11.11 -16.04 17.30
C ARG A 154 12.21 -17.08 17.15
N ILE A 155 13.31 -16.74 16.47
CA ILE A 155 14.48 -17.61 16.29
C ILE A 155 15.07 -18.00 17.66
N ILE A 156 15.33 -17.04 18.55
CA ILE A 156 15.84 -17.32 19.90
C ILE A 156 14.92 -18.29 20.64
N ARG A 157 13.60 -18.09 20.52
CA ARG A 157 12.63 -18.99 21.15
C ARG A 157 12.68 -20.40 20.56
N ILE A 158 12.78 -20.54 19.24
CA ILE A 158 12.92 -21.84 18.58
C ILE A 158 14.21 -22.54 19.02
N LEU A 159 15.35 -21.84 19.03
CA LEU A 159 16.64 -22.39 19.49
C LEU A 159 16.56 -22.88 20.94
N TYR A 160 15.94 -22.09 21.81
CA TYR A 160 15.73 -22.47 23.21
C TYR A 160 14.86 -23.73 23.32
N LEU A 161 13.75 -23.79 22.59
CA LEU A 161 12.82 -24.92 22.60
C LEU A 161 13.42 -26.18 21.97
N SER A 162 14.20 -26.03 20.89
CA SER A 162 14.95 -27.11 20.25
C SER A 162 15.93 -27.75 21.26
N LYS A 163 16.71 -26.93 21.98
CA LYS A 163 17.61 -27.41 23.03
C LYS A 163 16.85 -28.10 24.18
N ARG A 164 15.70 -27.55 24.60
CA ARG A 164 14.84 -28.17 25.61
C ARG A 164 14.33 -29.53 25.13
N LEU A 165 13.86 -29.60 23.89
CA LEU A 165 13.37 -30.82 23.26
C LEU A 165 14.46 -31.89 23.21
N GLN A 166 15.70 -31.52 22.85
CA GLN A 166 16.83 -32.44 22.86
C GLN A 166 17.07 -33.05 24.25
N GLY A 167 17.00 -32.24 25.31
CA GLY A 167 17.09 -32.75 26.69
C GLY A 167 15.92 -33.66 27.07
N GLN A 168 14.71 -33.38 26.60
CA GLN A 168 13.53 -34.22 26.85
C GLN A 168 13.62 -35.58 26.15
N LEU A 169 14.14 -35.61 24.92
CA LEU A 169 14.35 -36.87 24.19
C LEU A 169 15.42 -37.75 24.86
N GLN A 170 16.47 -37.15 25.42
CA GLN A 170 17.47 -37.88 26.22
C GLN A 170 16.88 -38.48 27.51
N GLY A 171 15.79 -37.89 28.04
CA GLY A 171 15.03 -38.42 29.16
C GLY A 171 14.20 -39.68 28.84
N GLY A 172 14.17 -40.10 27.57
CA GLY A 172 13.50 -41.30 27.11
C GLY A 172 11.97 -41.27 27.28
N SER A 173 11.37 -42.45 27.48
CA SER A 173 9.91 -42.64 27.51
C SER A 173 9.19 -41.86 28.61
N ARG A 174 9.89 -41.45 29.68
CA ARG A 174 9.30 -40.70 30.80
C ARG A 174 8.94 -39.26 30.43
N GLU A 175 9.65 -38.68 29.47
CA GLU A 175 9.52 -37.27 29.09
C GLU A 175 8.84 -37.09 27.72
N ILE A 176 8.42 -38.17 27.08
CA ILE A 176 7.83 -38.17 25.72
C ILE A 176 6.62 -37.24 25.59
N THR A 177 5.76 -37.17 26.62
CA THR A 177 4.60 -36.27 26.63
C THR A 177 5.01 -34.80 26.64
N LYS A 178 6.10 -34.47 27.36
CA LYS A 178 6.64 -33.10 27.39
C LYS A 178 7.39 -32.77 26.10
N ALA A 179 8.06 -33.74 25.49
CA ALA A 179 8.66 -33.60 24.16
C ALA A 179 7.58 -33.29 23.10
N ALA A 180 6.45 -34.01 23.12
CA ALA A 180 5.30 -33.74 22.25
C ALA A 180 4.71 -32.33 22.46
N GLN A 181 4.64 -31.85 23.70
CA GLN A 181 4.20 -30.49 24.00
C GLN A 181 5.20 -29.44 23.46
N SER A 182 6.50 -29.66 23.62
CA SER A 182 7.55 -28.80 23.04
C SER A 182 7.48 -28.77 21.51
N LEU A 183 7.23 -29.90 20.85
CA LEU A 183 7.03 -29.98 19.41
C LEU A 183 5.82 -29.17 18.94
N ASN A 184 4.70 -29.23 19.68
CA ASN A 184 3.52 -28.42 19.36
C ASN A 184 3.81 -26.91 19.47
N GLU A 185 4.50 -26.49 20.55
CA GLU A 185 4.92 -25.09 20.70
C GLU A 185 5.83 -24.64 19.55
N LEU A 186 6.74 -25.50 19.10
CA LEU A 186 7.60 -25.26 17.94
C LEU A 186 6.82 -25.16 16.63
N ASP A 187 5.79 -25.99 16.42
CA ASP A 187 4.91 -25.92 15.25
C ASP A 187 4.15 -24.57 15.22
N TYR A 188 3.62 -24.09 16.35
CA TYR A 188 3.02 -22.74 16.42
C TYR A 188 4.04 -21.62 16.13
N LEU A 189 5.29 -21.79 16.54
CA LEU A 189 6.37 -20.85 16.28
C LEU A 189 7.00 -20.98 14.89
N SER A 190 6.59 -21.92 14.06
CA SER A 190 7.02 -22.00 12.66
C SER A 190 5.88 -21.68 11.69
N GLN A 191 4.62 -21.79 12.14
CA GLN A 191 3.44 -21.45 11.32
C GLN A 191 3.52 -20.05 10.70
N GLY A 192 3.21 -19.99 9.40
CA GLY A 192 3.01 -18.75 8.64
C GLY A 192 4.27 -17.93 8.32
N ILE A 193 5.47 -18.43 8.61
CA ILE A 193 6.74 -17.73 8.27
C ILE A 193 7.69 -18.71 7.62
N ASP A 194 8.27 -18.29 6.50
CA ASP A 194 9.37 -19.01 5.88
C ASP A 194 10.67 -18.70 6.63
N LEU A 195 11.25 -19.71 7.27
CA LEU A 195 12.54 -19.64 7.97
C LEU A 195 13.68 -20.20 7.10
N SER A 196 13.40 -20.53 5.83
CA SER A 196 14.39 -21.05 4.89
C SER A 196 15.49 -20.02 4.61
N GLY A 197 16.73 -20.51 4.44
CA GLY A 197 17.90 -19.66 4.17
C GLY A 197 18.54 -19.01 5.41
N ILE A 198 18.02 -19.28 6.62
CA ILE A 198 18.66 -18.84 7.87
C ILE A 198 19.57 -19.97 8.37
N GLU A 199 20.87 -19.89 8.07
CA GLU A 199 21.88 -20.92 8.39
C GLU A 199 21.91 -21.29 9.88
N VAL A 200 21.71 -20.32 10.77
CA VAL A 200 21.80 -20.51 12.23
C VAL A 200 20.75 -21.48 12.77
N ILE A 201 19.57 -21.55 12.15
CA ILE A 201 18.43 -22.36 12.65
C ILE A 201 18.16 -23.60 11.78
N GLU A 202 18.80 -23.70 10.62
CA GLU A 202 18.55 -24.78 9.65
C GLU A 202 18.80 -26.17 10.25
N ASN A 203 19.89 -26.33 10.99
CA ASN A 203 20.21 -27.57 11.70
C ASN A 203 19.16 -27.92 12.76
N ASP A 204 18.66 -26.92 13.49
CA ASP A 204 17.61 -27.10 14.49
C ASP A 204 16.28 -27.49 13.84
N LEU A 205 15.91 -26.89 12.70
CA LEU A 205 14.69 -27.27 11.98
C LEU A 205 14.75 -28.73 11.49
N LEU A 206 15.89 -29.17 10.95
CA LEU A 206 16.11 -30.57 10.58
C LEU A 206 16.02 -31.49 11.79
N PHE A 207 16.58 -31.08 12.92
CA PHE A 207 16.48 -31.82 14.18
C PHE A 207 15.02 -31.92 14.66
N ILE A 208 14.27 -30.81 14.66
CA ILE A 208 12.86 -30.77 15.07
C ILE A 208 12.00 -31.70 14.20
N ALA A 209 12.22 -31.70 12.89
CA ALA A 209 11.51 -32.61 11.97
C ALA A 209 11.79 -34.08 12.30
N ARG A 210 13.06 -34.44 12.56
CA ARG A 210 13.44 -35.80 12.98
C ARG A 210 12.86 -36.17 14.34
N ALA A 211 12.94 -35.26 15.31
CA ALA A 211 12.38 -35.43 16.64
C ALA A 211 10.86 -35.68 16.60
N ARG A 212 10.14 -34.98 15.71
CA ARG A 212 8.70 -35.20 15.53
C ARG A 212 8.40 -36.62 15.08
N LEU A 213 9.10 -37.12 14.07
CA LEU A 213 8.98 -38.50 13.61
C LEU A 213 9.36 -39.51 14.68
N GLU A 214 10.40 -39.23 15.46
CA GLU A 214 10.83 -40.11 16.56
C GLU A 214 9.77 -40.22 17.65
N VAL A 215 9.24 -39.09 18.13
CA VAL A 215 8.19 -39.04 19.16
C VAL A 215 6.91 -39.72 18.66
N GLU A 216 6.53 -39.51 17.40
CA GLU A 216 5.36 -40.15 16.80
C GLU A 216 5.51 -41.67 16.73
N ASN A 217 6.67 -42.17 16.28
CA ASN A 217 6.95 -43.60 16.24
C ASN A 217 7.02 -44.23 17.63
N GLN A 218 7.63 -43.54 18.60
CA GLN A 218 7.65 -44.00 19.99
C GLN A 218 6.24 -44.06 20.59
N ALA A 219 5.40 -43.06 20.33
CA ALA A 219 4.01 -43.05 20.78
C ALA A 219 3.19 -44.18 20.15
N LYS A 220 3.40 -44.47 18.86
CA LYS A 220 2.74 -45.59 18.17
C LYS A 220 3.09 -46.93 18.80
N ARG A 221 4.39 -47.21 19.01
CA ARG A 221 4.84 -48.44 19.69
C ARG A 221 4.30 -48.55 21.12
N LEU A 222 4.28 -47.42 21.85
CA LEU A 222 3.77 -47.36 23.22
C LEU A 222 2.25 -47.61 23.27
N LEU A 223 1.51 -47.21 22.23
CA LEU A 223 0.09 -47.51 22.08
C LEU A 223 -0.13 -49.00 21.77
N GLU A 224 0.56 -49.54 20.76
CA GLU A 224 0.46 -50.95 20.36
C GLU A 224 0.76 -51.89 21.53
N GLN A 225 1.91 -51.68 22.19
CA GLN A 225 2.28 -52.45 23.39
C GLN A 225 1.30 -52.24 24.54
N GLY A 226 0.82 -51.00 24.73
CA GLY A 226 -0.14 -50.67 25.78
C GLY A 226 -1.47 -51.39 25.60
N VAL A 227 -1.96 -51.54 24.38
CA VAL A 227 -3.19 -52.27 24.11
C VAL A 227 -2.97 -53.78 24.19
N GLU A 228 -1.87 -54.31 23.64
CA GLU A 228 -1.54 -55.74 23.71
C GLU A 228 -1.37 -56.24 25.15
N THR A 229 -0.68 -55.45 25.99
CA THR A 229 -0.46 -55.77 27.41
C THR A 229 -1.62 -55.34 28.31
N GLN A 230 -2.69 -54.78 27.75
CA GLN A 230 -3.85 -54.23 28.47
C GLN A 230 -3.44 -53.23 29.57
N ASN A 231 -2.40 -52.43 29.33
CA ASN A 231 -1.90 -51.44 30.26
C ASN A 231 -2.54 -50.06 30.00
N PRO A 232 -3.55 -49.64 30.79
CA PRO A 232 -4.27 -48.39 30.54
C PRO A 232 -3.38 -47.13 30.70
N THR A 233 -2.30 -47.23 31.48
CA THR A 233 -1.36 -46.11 31.69
C THR A 233 -0.54 -45.83 30.44
N GLN A 234 -0.08 -46.88 29.75
CA GLN A 234 0.65 -46.73 28.49
C GLN A 234 -0.27 -46.19 27.40
N VAL A 235 -1.46 -46.78 27.24
CA VAL A 235 -2.48 -46.30 26.29
C VAL A 235 -2.79 -44.81 26.53
N GLY A 236 -3.06 -44.43 27.78
CA GLY A 236 -3.33 -43.03 28.13
C GLY A 236 -2.16 -42.08 27.81
N THR A 237 -0.92 -42.52 28.04
CA THR A 237 0.29 -41.72 27.75
C THR A 237 0.47 -41.54 26.24
N ALA A 238 0.33 -42.60 25.45
CA ALA A 238 0.43 -42.51 23.98
C ALA A 238 -0.66 -41.61 23.39
N LEU A 239 -1.91 -41.76 23.82
CA LEU A 239 -3.01 -40.89 23.39
C LEU A 239 -2.76 -39.43 23.76
N GLN A 240 -2.20 -39.16 24.94
CA GLN A 240 -1.84 -37.79 25.33
C GLN A 240 -0.74 -37.21 24.42
N VAL A 241 0.23 -38.01 23.98
CA VAL A 241 1.24 -37.61 23.00
C VAL A 241 0.58 -37.25 21.66
N PHE A 242 -0.30 -38.11 21.12
CA PHE A 242 -1.00 -37.83 19.88
C PHE A 242 -1.93 -36.62 19.95
N HIS A 243 -2.54 -36.37 21.12
CA HIS A 243 -3.29 -35.13 21.37
C HIS A 243 -2.38 -33.90 21.25
N ASN A 244 -1.22 -33.94 21.90
CA ASN A 244 -0.28 -32.83 21.86
C ASN A 244 0.30 -32.60 20.45
N LEU A 245 0.49 -33.64 19.65
CA LEU A 245 0.93 -33.54 18.25
C LEU A 245 -0.17 -33.14 17.26
N GLY A 246 -1.43 -33.08 17.70
CA GLY A 246 -2.57 -32.73 16.87
C GLY A 246 -3.10 -33.86 15.96
N THR A 247 -2.63 -35.10 16.11
CA THR A 247 -2.98 -36.24 15.24
C THR A 247 -3.91 -37.26 15.91
N LEU A 248 -4.43 -36.97 17.10
CA LEU A 248 -5.22 -37.90 17.91
C LEU A 248 -6.40 -38.55 17.17
N LYS A 249 -7.19 -37.77 16.43
CA LYS A 249 -8.41 -38.27 15.78
C LYS A 249 -8.08 -39.32 14.73
N ASP A 250 -7.11 -39.03 13.87
CA ASP A 250 -6.68 -39.92 12.80
C ASP A 250 -6.08 -41.20 13.39
N THR A 251 -5.24 -41.08 14.42
CA THR A 251 -4.65 -42.24 15.09
C THR A 251 -5.70 -43.11 15.76
N ILE A 252 -6.70 -42.53 16.45
CA ILE A 252 -7.78 -43.31 17.08
C ILE A 252 -8.60 -44.04 16.02
N SER A 253 -8.98 -43.38 14.92
CA SER A 253 -9.72 -44.04 13.83
C SER A 253 -8.94 -45.24 13.31
N ASN A 254 -7.67 -45.03 12.94
CA ASN A 254 -6.81 -46.09 12.41
C ASN A 254 -6.67 -47.29 13.38
N VAL A 255 -6.57 -47.02 14.68
CA VAL A 255 -6.45 -48.08 15.70
C VAL A 255 -7.77 -48.84 15.85
N VAL A 256 -8.91 -48.14 15.92
CA VAL A 256 -10.24 -48.76 16.01
C VAL A 256 -10.54 -49.58 14.76
N ASP A 257 -10.30 -49.02 13.58
CA ASP A 257 -10.50 -49.69 12.29
C ASP A 257 -9.62 -50.95 12.18
N GLY A 258 -8.37 -50.87 12.64
CA GLY A 258 -7.46 -52.03 12.70
C GLY A 258 -7.96 -53.14 13.63
N TYR A 259 -8.49 -52.78 14.81
CA TYR A 259 -9.08 -53.77 15.74
C TYR A 259 -10.36 -54.38 15.19
N CYS A 260 -11.22 -53.59 14.54
CA CYS A 260 -12.41 -54.10 13.87
C CYS A 260 -12.04 -55.12 12.78
N ALA A 261 -11.06 -54.80 11.93
CA ALA A 261 -10.59 -55.71 10.89
C ALA A 261 -10.00 -57.02 11.45
N SER A 262 -9.17 -56.92 12.51
CA SER A 262 -8.61 -58.12 13.16
C SER A 262 -9.69 -58.96 13.85
N LEU A 263 -10.70 -58.32 14.44
CA LEU A 263 -11.84 -59.02 15.03
C LEU A 263 -12.66 -59.74 13.94
N GLU A 264 -12.93 -59.09 12.81
CA GLU A 264 -13.60 -59.70 11.66
C GLU A 264 -12.82 -60.91 11.14
N GLU A 265 -11.49 -60.81 11.00
CA GLU A 265 -10.63 -61.93 10.59
C GLU A 265 -10.67 -63.10 11.58
N ASN A 266 -10.59 -62.81 12.89
CA ASN A 266 -10.66 -63.82 13.93
C ASN A 266 -12.02 -64.51 13.99
N ILE A 267 -13.12 -63.76 13.83
CA ILE A 267 -14.48 -64.30 13.76
C ILE A 267 -14.63 -65.18 12.51
N ASN A 268 -14.22 -64.69 11.35
CA ASN A 268 -14.28 -65.46 10.10
C ASN A 268 -13.43 -66.73 10.16
N SER A 269 -12.27 -66.68 10.80
CA SER A 269 -11.39 -67.84 11.00
C SER A 269 -11.96 -68.84 12.02
N ALA A 270 -12.56 -68.36 13.12
CA ALA A 270 -13.20 -69.20 14.12
C ALA A 270 -14.50 -69.85 13.61
N LEU A 271 -15.20 -69.17 12.69
CA LEU A 271 -16.41 -69.67 12.04
C LEU A 271 -16.12 -70.37 10.70
N ASP A 272 -14.85 -70.55 10.31
CA ASP A 272 -14.50 -71.29 9.09
C ASP A 272 -14.92 -72.76 9.26
N ILE A 273 -15.84 -73.18 8.38
CA ILE A 273 -16.37 -74.55 8.32
C ILE A 273 -15.25 -75.58 8.28
N LYS A 274 -14.09 -75.27 7.67
CA LYS A 274 -12.94 -76.19 7.60
C LYS A 274 -12.27 -76.45 8.95
N VAL A 275 -12.27 -75.46 9.86
CA VAL A 275 -11.79 -75.62 11.24
C VAL A 275 -12.82 -76.39 12.07
N LEU A 276 -14.11 -76.12 11.84
CA LEU A 276 -15.23 -76.79 12.53
C LEU A 276 -15.46 -78.23 12.07
N THR A 277 -15.03 -78.63 10.86
CA THR A 277 -15.24 -79.98 10.30
C THR A 277 -13.99 -80.87 10.24
N GLN A 278 -12.82 -80.41 10.70
CA GLN A 278 -11.66 -81.29 10.85
C GLN A 278 -11.91 -82.34 11.96
N PRO A 279 -11.76 -83.65 11.68
CA PRO A 279 -11.87 -84.68 12.71
C PRO A 279 -10.62 -84.68 13.59
N SER A 280 -10.61 -83.89 14.66
CA SER A 280 -9.62 -84.05 15.72
C SER A 280 -10.07 -85.18 16.65
N GLN A 281 -9.40 -86.33 16.53
CA GLN A 281 -9.52 -87.45 17.46
C GLN A 281 -9.04 -86.98 18.85
N THR A 282 -9.97 -86.52 19.70
CA THR A 282 -9.99 -86.58 21.18
C THR A 282 -11.06 -85.62 21.71
N VAL A 283 -12.31 -85.88 21.34
CA VAL A 283 -13.47 -85.17 21.89
C VAL A 283 -13.83 -85.82 23.23
N THR A 284 -13.52 -85.16 24.35
CA THR A 284 -14.38 -85.25 25.56
C THR A 284 -14.20 -84.11 26.58
N ARG A 285 -13.32 -83.12 26.37
CA ARG A 285 -13.18 -81.96 27.29
C ARG A 285 -13.32 -80.57 26.66
N GLY A 286 -13.24 -80.44 25.33
CA GLY A 286 -13.20 -79.13 24.65
C GLY A 286 -14.55 -78.44 24.44
N THR A 287 -15.64 -79.20 24.26
CA THR A 287 -16.97 -78.63 23.97
C THR A 287 -17.59 -77.89 25.16
N VAL A 288 -17.31 -78.33 26.38
CA VAL A 288 -17.76 -77.63 27.60
C VAL A 288 -16.99 -76.31 27.80
N LEU A 289 -15.71 -76.27 27.43
CA LEU A 289 -14.90 -75.04 27.52
C LEU A 289 -15.33 -73.99 26.48
N ALA A 290 -15.70 -74.40 25.27
CA ALA A 290 -16.19 -73.48 24.24
C ALA A 290 -17.50 -72.81 24.65
N CYS A 291 -18.45 -73.55 25.23
CA CYS A 291 -19.66 -72.96 25.81
C CYS A 291 -19.36 -72.04 27.00
N TYR A 292 -18.39 -72.38 27.86
CA TYR A 292 -17.97 -71.52 28.97
C TYR A 292 -17.25 -70.25 28.48
N LEU A 293 -16.46 -70.32 27.41
CA LEU A 293 -15.81 -69.16 26.79
C LEU A 293 -16.85 -68.25 26.14
N ILE A 294 -17.80 -68.79 25.39
CA ILE A 294 -18.87 -67.99 24.76
C ILE A 294 -19.74 -67.33 25.85
N TYR A 295 -20.12 -68.07 26.91
CA TYR A 295 -20.85 -67.50 28.04
C TYR A 295 -20.03 -66.43 28.78
N SER A 296 -18.73 -66.66 29.00
CA SER A 296 -17.84 -65.68 29.64
C SER A 296 -17.61 -64.44 28.77
N ILE A 297 -17.46 -64.58 27.45
CA ILE A 297 -17.31 -63.46 26.51
C ILE A 297 -18.61 -62.64 26.46
N THR A 298 -19.78 -63.29 26.48
CA THR A 298 -21.07 -62.60 26.46
C THR A 298 -21.33 -61.86 27.78
N VAL A 299 -21.00 -62.48 28.92
CA VAL A 299 -21.17 -61.87 30.25
C VAL A 299 -20.11 -60.78 30.52
N SER A 300 -18.86 -60.97 30.11
CA SER A 300 -17.80 -59.96 30.22
C SER A 300 -18.00 -58.79 29.25
N GLY A 301 -18.53 -59.02 28.05
CA GLY A 301 -18.92 -57.96 27.11
C GLY A 301 -20.00 -57.05 27.68
N HIS A 302 -21.04 -57.63 28.27
CA HIS A 302 -22.10 -56.85 28.93
C HIS A 302 -21.61 -56.12 30.18
N LEU A 303 -20.67 -56.71 30.96
CA LEU A 303 -20.08 -56.05 32.12
C LEU A 303 -19.17 -54.88 31.71
N ALA A 304 -18.43 -55.01 30.60
CA ALA A 304 -17.58 -53.95 30.05
C ALA A 304 -18.41 -52.78 29.49
N GLU A 305 -19.52 -53.06 28.79
CA GLU A 305 -20.48 -52.04 28.35
C GLU A 305 -21.11 -51.31 29.55
N LEU A 306 -21.49 -52.02 30.61
CA LEU A 306 -22.02 -51.42 31.84
C LEU A 306 -21.00 -50.55 32.56
N HIS A 307 -19.73 -50.99 32.62
CA HIS A 307 -18.65 -50.25 33.29
C HIS A 307 -18.22 -49.02 32.47
N CYS A 308 -18.23 -49.11 31.14
CA CYS A 308 -18.00 -47.98 30.23
C CYS A 308 -19.16 -46.96 30.30
N ALA A 309 -20.40 -47.42 30.32
CA ALA A 309 -21.59 -46.58 30.50
C ALA A 309 -21.62 -45.89 31.88
N GLN A 310 -21.25 -46.60 32.96
CA GLN A 310 -21.14 -46.00 34.30
C GLN A 310 -19.98 -45.02 34.43
N SER A 311 -18.84 -45.27 33.78
CA SER A 311 -17.68 -44.37 33.79
C SER A 311 -17.96 -43.09 33.00
N CYS A 312 -18.59 -43.22 31.83
CA CYS A 312 -19.05 -42.09 31.01
C CYS A 312 -20.13 -41.27 31.76
N GLY A 313 -21.09 -41.94 32.41
CA GLY A 313 -22.11 -41.28 33.25
C GLY A 313 -21.54 -40.52 34.46
N ARG A 314 -20.53 -41.06 35.16
CA ARG A 314 -19.86 -40.35 36.26
C ARG A 314 -19.02 -39.17 35.79
N LYS A 315 -18.42 -39.25 34.60
CA LYS A 315 -17.66 -38.15 34.00
C LYS A 315 -18.60 -37.02 33.55
N MET A 316 -19.76 -37.36 33.00
CA MET A 316 -20.82 -36.42 32.64
C MET A 316 -21.46 -35.75 33.86
N LEU A 317 -21.67 -36.49 34.97
CA LEU A 317 -22.13 -35.91 36.24
C LEU A 317 -21.10 -34.97 36.89
N ARG A 318 -19.80 -35.23 36.75
CA ARG A 318 -18.74 -34.30 37.20
C ARG A 318 -18.69 -33.02 36.38
N ILE A 319 -18.94 -33.11 35.07
CA ILE A 319 -18.98 -31.95 34.18
C ILE A 319 -20.20 -31.07 34.50
N LEU A 320 -21.36 -31.68 34.77
CA LEU A 320 -22.58 -30.96 35.17
C LEU A 320 -22.47 -30.32 36.57
N ARG A 321 -21.82 -30.98 37.55
CA ARG A 321 -21.64 -30.43 38.91
C ARG A 321 -20.62 -29.28 38.98
N ASN A 322 -19.72 -29.15 38.00
CA ASN A 322 -18.76 -28.04 37.90
C ASN A 322 -19.26 -26.89 36.99
N SER A 323 -20.45 -27.00 36.39
CA SER A 323 -21.12 -25.95 35.60
C SER A 323 -22.35 -25.36 36.33
N SER A 324 -22.44 -25.55 37.64
CA SER A 324 -23.33 -24.84 38.58
C SER A 324 -22.48 -24.19 39.65
#